data_AF-A0A2V8G6A6-F1
#
_entry.id   AF-A0A2V8G6A6-F1
#
_cell.length_a   1.000
_cell.length_b   1.000
_cell.length_c   1.000
_cell.angle_alpha   90.00
_cell.angle_beta   90.00
_cell.angle_gamma   90.00
#
_symmetry.space_group_name_H-M   'P 1'
#
loop_
_entity.id
_entity.type
_entity.pdbx_description
1 polymer ?
#
loop_
_entity_poly.entity_id
_entity_poly.type
_entity_poly.pdbx_seq_one_letter_code
_entity_poly.pdbx_strand_id
1 'polypeptide(L)'
;MQLTRNSPIHQFTTSPIAMSLHGRVRRTLQRYALVRDGDRVVIALSGGADSVALLHLARELEADGVLVIAGAAHLNHQLRGADADEDERFCSGLAAAFDIPIEIERADVRALALGEKRSIEDAGRRARYAFLERAADRLGAVAIAVAHTRDDQAET
;
A
#
# COMPACT_ATOMS: atom_id res chain seq x y z
N MET A 1 -48.54 -7.75 -44.35
CA MET A 1 -47.19 -8.15 -44.84
C MET A 1 -46.60 -6.98 -45.60
N GLN A 2 -45.83 -6.12 -44.94
CA GLN A 2 -44.96 -5.09 -45.55
C GLN A 2 -43.86 -4.74 -44.54
N LEU A 3 -42.64 -4.66 -45.06
CA LEU A 3 -41.37 -4.45 -44.38
C LEU A 3 -41.16 -2.99 -43.95
N THR A 4 -40.58 -2.75 -42.77
CA THR A 4 -39.63 -1.65 -42.58
C THR A 4 -38.50 -1.99 -41.59
N ARG A 5 -37.31 -2.07 -42.18
CA ARG A 5 -35.93 -1.87 -41.70
C ARG A 5 -35.77 -1.27 -40.28
N ASN A 6 -34.88 -1.87 -39.50
CA ASN A 6 -33.88 -1.10 -38.77
C ASN A 6 -32.54 -1.85 -38.76
N SER A 7 -31.51 -1.20 -39.28
CA SER A 7 -30.14 -1.70 -39.45
C SER A 7 -29.30 -1.51 -38.16
N PRO A 8 -28.01 -1.89 -38.16
CA PRO A 8 -27.37 -2.65 -37.09
C PRO A 8 -26.92 -1.79 -35.90
N ILE A 9 -27.04 -2.34 -34.70
CA ILE A 9 -26.30 -1.80 -33.55
C ILE A 9 -24.85 -2.24 -33.75
N HIS A 10 -23.97 -1.28 -34.05
CA HIS A 10 -22.53 -1.50 -34.13
C HIS A 10 -22.05 -2.24 -32.88
N GLN A 11 -21.53 -3.45 -33.07
CA GLN A 11 -20.65 -4.08 -32.10
C GLN A 11 -19.43 -3.17 -31.95
N PHE A 12 -19.32 -2.51 -30.79
CA PHE A 12 -18.11 -1.81 -30.42
C PHE A 12 -17.00 -2.84 -30.30
N THR A 13 -16.09 -2.81 -31.26
CA THR A 13 -14.81 -3.49 -31.21
C THR A 13 -14.04 -2.92 -30.01
N THR A 14 -13.71 -3.79 -29.05
CA THR A 14 -12.79 -3.44 -27.98
C THR A 14 -11.41 -3.19 -28.60
N SER A 15 -11.06 -1.92 -28.75
CA SER A 15 -9.71 -1.43 -28.96
C SER A 15 -8.74 -2.05 -27.94
N PRO A 16 -7.42 -2.13 -28.20
CA PRO A 16 -6.46 -2.63 -27.21
C PRO A 16 -6.51 -1.73 -25.97
N ILE A 17 -7.16 -2.26 -24.92
CA ILE A 17 -7.70 -1.50 -23.80
C ILE A 17 -6.57 -0.92 -22.95
N ALA A 18 -6.61 0.40 -22.69
CA ALA A 18 -5.86 1.01 -21.60
C ALA A 18 -6.28 0.34 -20.28
N MET A 19 -5.44 -0.58 -19.80
CA MET A 19 -5.73 -1.41 -18.63
C MET A 19 -5.80 -0.55 -17.37
N SER A 20 -6.81 -0.77 -16.51
CA SER A 20 -6.94 -0.08 -15.23
C SER A 20 -5.69 -0.28 -14.35
N LEU A 21 -5.42 0.64 -13.42
CA LEU A 21 -4.32 0.50 -12.46
C LEU A 21 -4.42 -0.85 -11.72
N HIS A 22 -5.63 -1.19 -11.27
CA HIS A 22 -5.97 -2.50 -10.72
C HIS A 22 -5.52 -3.67 -11.61
N GLY A 23 -5.94 -3.67 -12.88
CA GLY A 23 -5.60 -4.75 -13.81
C GLY A 23 -4.09 -4.87 -14.08
N ARG A 24 -3.37 -3.73 -14.08
CA ARG A 24 -1.92 -3.71 -14.21
C ARG A 24 -1.24 -4.30 -12.96
N VAL A 25 -1.66 -3.91 -11.76
CA VAL A 25 -1.08 -4.42 -10.51
C VAL A 25 -1.34 -5.92 -10.35
N ARG A 26 -2.57 -6.38 -10.56
CA ARG A 26 -2.90 -7.81 -10.54
C ARG A 26 -2.01 -8.62 -11.49
N ARG A 27 -1.80 -8.12 -12.71
CA ARG A 27 -0.92 -8.78 -13.69
C ARG A 27 0.54 -8.80 -13.24
N THR A 28 1.02 -7.74 -12.60
CA THR A 28 2.38 -7.68 -12.04
C THR A 28 2.55 -8.69 -10.91
N LEU A 29 1.60 -8.75 -9.96
CA LEU A 29 1.61 -9.72 -8.86
C LEU A 29 1.70 -11.16 -9.40
N GLN A 30 0.88 -11.49 -10.41
CA GLN A 30 0.87 -12.81 -11.05
C GLN A 30 2.16 -13.09 -11.85
N ARG A 31 2.63 -12.13 -12.65
CA ARG A 31 3.81 -12.28 -13.52
C ARG A 31 5.07 -12.58 -12.72
N TYR A 32 5.23 -11.93 -11.57
CA TYR A 32 6.41 -12.06 -10.73
C TYR A 32 6.19 -12.95 -9.50
N ALA A 33 5.00 -13.58 -9.38
CA ALA A 33 4.61 -14.42 -8.26
C ALA A 33 4.90 -13.76 -6.89
N LEU A 34 4.60 -12.46 -6.77
CA LEU A 34 4.90 -11.66 -5.56
C LEU A 34 4.01 -12.03 -4.38
N VAL A 35 2.80 -12.50 -4.66
CA VAL A 35 1.83 -13.05 -3.71
C VAL A 35 1.05 -14.16 -4.42
N ARG A 36 0.54 -15.11 -3.65
CA ARG A 36 -0.41 -16.14 -4.06
C ARG A 36 -1.82 -15.74 -3.61
N ASP A 37 -2.83 -16.28 -4.30
CA ASP A 37 -4.23 -16.07 -3.93
C ASP A 37 -4.44 -16.46 -2.45
N GLY A 38 -4.99 -15.54 -1.66
CA GLY A 38 -5.21 -15.72 -0.22
C GLY A 38 -3.99 -15.42 0.68
N ASP A 39 -2.82 -15.08 0.12
CA ASP A 39 -1.69 -14.64 0.93
C ASP A 39 -2.05 -13.39 1.72
N ARG A 40 -1.64 -13.38 2.99
CA ARG A 40 -1.89 -12.27 3.92
C ARG A 40 -0.79 -11.22 3.79
N VAL A 41 -1.17 -9.96 3.60
CA VAL A 41 -0.25 -8.85 3.30
C VAL A 41 -0.44 -7.71 4.31
N VAL A 42 0.65 -7.16 4.82
CA VAL A 42 0.64 -5.89 5.58
C VAL A 42 0.79 -4.72 4.63
N ILE A 43 -0.03 -3.68 4.81
CA ILE A 43 0.09 -2.43 4.06
C ILE A 43 0.90 -1.42 4.88
N ALA A 44 2.04 -0.98 4.36
CA ALA A 44 2.80 0.12 4.94
C ALA A 44 2.08 1.45 4.69
N LEU A 45 1.49 2.02 5.74
CA LEU A 45 0.61 3.18 5.66
C LEU A 45 1.29 4.40 6.28
N SER A 46 1.81 5.31 5.46
CA SER A 46 2.50 6.52 5.93
C SER A 46 1.56 7.70 6.16
N GLY A 47 0.34 7.63 5.63
CA GLY A 47 -0.62 8.74 5.60
C GLY A 47 -0.54 9.59 4.32
N GLY A 48 0.52 9.42 3.53
CA GLY A 48 0.67 10.06 2.22
C GLY A 48 -0.21 9.43 1.14
N ALA A 49 -0.50 10.21 0.10
CA ALA A 49 -1.40 9.85 -1.00
C ALA A 49 -1.09 8.48 -1.64
N ASP A 50 0.18 8.15 -1.85
CA ASP A 50 0.57 6.87 -2.48
C ASP A 50 0.24 5.67 -1.59
N SER A 51 0.50 5.78 -0.27
CA SER A 51 0.18 4.71 0.69
C SER A 51 -1.32 4.52 0.88
N VAL A 52 -2.08 5.61 0.84
CA VAL A 52 -3.54 5.59 0.87
C VAL A 52 -4.09 4.94 -0.40
N ALA A 53 -3.59 5.33 -1.57
CA ALA A 53 -3.96 4.72 -2.85
C ALA A 53 -3.64 3.21 -2.88
N LEU A 54 -2.50 2.81 -2.32
CA LEU A 54 -2.14 1.39 -2.17
C LEU A 54 -3.14 0.63 -1.30
N LEU A 55 -3.59 1.20 -0.17
CA LEU A 55 -4.60 0.58 0.69
C LEU A 55 -5.94 0.39 -0.05
N HIS A 56 -6.40 1.42 -0.77
CA HIS A 56 -7.62 1.32 -1.58
C HIS A 56 -7.51 0.21 -2.64
N LEU A 57 -6.38 0.18 -3.36
CA LEU A 57 -6.13 -0.83 -4.38
C LEU A 57 -6.03 -2.24 -3.77
N ALA A 58 -5.39 -2.38 -2.61
CA ALA A 58 -5.32 -3.65 -1.90
C ALA A 58 -6.71 -4.17 -1.52
N ARG A 59 -7.65 -3.28 -1.14
CA ARG A 59 -9.03 -3.67 -0.84
C ARG A 59 -9.79 -4.15 -2.07
N GLU A 60 -9.55 -3.56 -3.23
CA GLU A 60 -10.08 -4.09 -4.50
C GLU A 60 -9.51 -5.47 -4.83
N LEU A 61 -8.20 -5.65 -4.65
CA LEU A 61 -7.52 -6.95 -4.90
C LEU A 61 -7.97 -8.03 -3.91
N GLU A 62 -8.27 -7.66 -2.66
CA GLU A 62 -8.84 -8.53 -1.66
C GLU A 62 -10.26 -8.98 -2.02
N ALA A 63 -11.10 -8.08 -2.53
CA ALA A 63 -12.43 -8.42 -3.02
C ALA A 63 -12.40 -9.41 -4.19
N ASP A 64 -11.34 -9.37 -5.00
CA ASP A 64 -11.08 -10.31 -6.10
C ASP A 64 -10.39 -11.62 -5.66
N GLY A 65 -10.09 -11.78 -4.36
CA GLY A 65 -9.43 -12.96 -3.80
C GLY A 65 -7.93 -13.08 -4.10
N VAL A 66 -7.30 -12.02 -4.62
CA VAL A 66 -5.88 -12.01 -5.00
C VAL A 66 -4.96 -12.01 -3.78
N LEU A 67 -5.39 -11.38 -2.68
CA LEU A 67 -4.67 -11.30 -1.41
C LEU A 67 -5.66 -11.11 -0.26
N VAL A 68 -5.18 -11.16 0.97
CA VAL A 68 -5.94 -10.76 2.17
C VAL A 68 -5.16 -9.67 2.89
N ILE A 69 -5.82 -8.59 3.28
CA ILE A 69 -5.21 -7.53 4.08
C ILE A 69 -5.09 -8.04 5.52
N ALA A 70 -3.86 -8.32 5.95
CA ALA A 70 -3.57 -8.72 7.31
C ALA A 70 -3.75 -7.57 8.31
N GLY A 71 -3.48 -6.35 7.85
CA GLY A 71 -3.52 -5.10 8.61
C GLY A 71 -2.69 -4.00 7.97
N ALA A 72 -2.70 -2.83 8.59
CA ALA A 72 -1.83 -1.71 8.25
C ALA A 72 -0.67 -1.58 9.26
N ALA A 73 0.41 -0.94 8.85
CA ALA A 73 1.54 -0.64 9.73
C ALA A 73 2.03 0.80 9.50
N HIS A 74 2.07 1.59 10.57
CA HIS A 74 2.50 3.00 10.56
C HIS A 74 3.66 3.23 11.53
N LEU A 75 4.76 3.81 11.03
CA LEU A 75 5.86 4.28 11.88
C LEU A 75 5.79 5.81 11.99
N ASN A 76 5.54 6.30 13.21
CA ASN A 76 5.70 7.70 13.53
C ASN A 76 7.19 7.98 13.81
N HIS A 77 7.84 8.68 12.89
CA HIS A 77 9.29 8.96 12.95
C HIS A 77 9.66 10.08 13.93
N GLN A 78 8.67 10.72 14.57
CA GLN A 78 8.83 11.82 15.53
C GLN A 78 9.67 13.02 15.01
N LEU A 79 9.81 13.17 13.70
CA LEU A 79 10.62 14.23 13.07
C LEU A 79 9.91 15.58 12.97
N ARG A 80 8.56 15.57 12.91
CA ARG A 80 7.72 16.74 12.61
C ARG A 80 6.81 17.17 13.77
N GLY A 81 7.05 16.65 14.98
CA GLY A 81 6.24 16.99 16.15
C GLY A 81 4.76 16.71 15.92
N ALA A 82 3.91 17.74 16.07
CA ALA A 82 2.46 17.63 15.96
C ALA A 82 1.98 17.04 14.63
N ASP A 83 2.62 17.37 13.49
CA ASP A 83 2.25 16.82 12.19
C ASP A 83 2.41 15.30 12.15
N ALA A 84 3.45 14.77 12.80
CA ALA A 84 3.69 13.32 12.85
C ALA A 84 2.64 12.60 13.72
N ASP A 85 2.18 13.26 14.80
CA ASP A 85 1.07 12.76 15.60
C ASP A 85 -0.27 12.83 14.86
N GLU A 86 -0.46 13.83 13.98
CA GLU A 86 -1.62 13.94 13.11
C GLU A 86 -1.63 12.84 12.04
N ASP A 87 -0.49 12.54 11.41
CA ASP A 87 -0.37 11.40 10.48
C ASP A 87 -0.74 10.09 11.17
N GLU A 88 -0.27 9.87 12.40
CA GLU A 88 -0.55 8.66 13.18
C GLU A 88 -2.06 8.51 13.46
N ARG A 89 -2.72 9.60 13.87
CA ARG A 89 -4.18 9.63 14.08
C ARG A 89 -4.94 9.40 12.79
N PHE A 90 -4.51 10.02 11.70
CA PHE A 90 -5.09 9.82 10.38
C PHE A 90 -5.00 8.35 9.95
N CYS A 91 -3.83 7.73 10.07
CA CYS A 91 -3.62 6.33 9.72
C CYS A 91 -4.48 5.39 10.58
N SER A 92 -4.57 5.67 11.89
CA SER A 92 -5.45 4.93 12.81
C SER A 92 -6.92 5.01 12.41
N GLY A 93 -7.40 6.22 12.08
CA GLY A 93 -8.77 6.45 11.63
C GLY A 93 -9.07 5.78 10.30
N LEU A 94 -8.11 5.80 9.37
CA LEU A 94 -8.25 5.14 8.07
C LEU A 94 -8.30 3.61 8.22
N ALA A 95 -7.45 3.02 9.04
CA ALA A 95 -7.49 1.58 9.32
C ALA A 95 -8.84 1.17 9.95
N ALA A 96 -9.35 1.96 10.89
CA ALA A 96 -10.67 1.74 11.47
C ALA A 96 -11.79 1.84 10.42
N ALA A 97 -11.73 2.82 9.51
CA ALA A 97 -12.70 2.97 8.42
C ALA A 97 -12.70 1.80 7.43
N PHE A 98 -11.56 1.12 7.28
CA PHE A 98 -11.41 -0.08 6.46
C PHE A 98 -11.68 -1.39 7.21
N ASP A 99 -11.96 -1.31 8.51
CA ASP A 99 -12.13 -2.46 9.41
C ASP A 99 -10.94 -3.42 9.37
N ILE A 100 -9.72 -2.87 9.49
CA ILE A 100 -8.47 -3.65 9.56
C ILE A 100 -7.66 -3.29 10.80
N PRO A 101 -6.90 -4.25 11.36
CA PRO A 101 -5.98 -3.94 12.45
C PRO A 101 -4.86 -3.02 11.97
N ILE A 102 -4.31 -2.22 12.88
CA ILE A 102 -3.15 -1.37 12.61
C ILE A 102 -2.09 -1.54 13.70
N GLU A 103 -0.86 -1.77 13.26
CA GLU A 103 0.33 -1.73 14.09
C GLU A 103 0.94 -0.34 14.03
N ILE A 104 1.27 0.23 15.20
CA ILE A 104 1.87 1.56 15.31
C ILE A 104 3.10 1.47 16.19
N GLU A 105 4.20 2.06 15.72
CA GLU A 105 5.40 2.26 16.52
C GLU A 105 5.86 3.72 16.40
N ARG A 106 6.53 4.21 17.44
CA ARG A 106 7.16 5.54 17.45
C ARG A 106 8.66 5.37 17.58
N ALA A 107 9.41 6.08 16.75
CA ALA A 107 10.87 6.07 16.80
C ALA A 107 11.42 7.50 16.81
N ASP A 108 12.31 7.81 17.75
CA ASP A 108 13.10 9.05 17.71
C ASP A 108 14.23 8.89 16.69
N VAL A 109 13.92 9.18 15.42
CA VAL A 109 14.86 9.00 14.32
C VAL A 109 16.06 9.95 14.43
N ARG A 110 15.92 11.12 15.07
CA ARG A 110 17.07 12.02 15.29
C ARG A 110 18.07 11.40 16.28
N ALA A 111 17.57 10.84 17.37
CA ALA A 111 18.43 10.14 18.33
C ALA A 111 19.09 8.91 17.71
N LEU A 112 18.36 8.11 16.92
CA LEU A 112 18.92 6.96 16.20
C LEU A 112 20.02 7.37 15.22
N ALA A 113 19.78 8.39 14.39
CA ALA A 113 20.77 8.89 13.43
C ALA A 113 22.06 9.35 14.12
N LEU A 114 21.94 10.07 15.24
CA LEU A 114 23.08 10.53 16.03
C LEU A 114 23.86 9.36 16.64
N GLY A 115 23.17 8.39 17.23
CA GLY A 115 23.79 7.22 17.88
C GLY A 115 24.49 6.30 16.88
N GLU A 116 23.93 6.12 15.70
CA GLU A 116 24.46 5.23 14.65
C GLU A 116 25.44 5.93 13.70
N LYS A 117 25.63 7.25 13.83
CA LYS A 117 26.42 8.09 12.91
C LYS A 117 25.98 7.96 11.45
N ARG A 118 24.66 8.00 11.24
CA ARG A 118 24.00 7.90 9.92
C ARG A 118 23.26 9.18 9.59
N SER A 119 22.84 9.32 8.32
CA SER A 119 21.87 10.36 7.97
C SER A 119 20.51 10.06 8.62
N ILE A 120 19.70 11.10 8.83
CA ILE A 120 18.32 10.97 9.34
C ILE A 120 17.49 10.08 8.40
N GLU A 121 17.71 10.20 7.09
CA GLU A 121 17.02 9.43 6.07
C GLU A 121 17.34 7.93 6.16
N ASP A 122 18.62 7.56 6.23
CA ASP A 122 19.04 6.16 6.36
C ASP A 122 18.57 5.54 7.69
N ALA A 123 18.70 6.29 8.80
CA ALA A 123 18.19 5.85 10.10
C ALA A 123 16.67 5.64 10.09
N GLY A 124 15.92 6.57 9.49
CA GLY A 124 14.47 6.47 9.33
C GLY A 124 14.06 5.29 8.46
N ARG A 125 14.73 5.10 7.32
CA ARG A 125 14.50 3.98 6.41
C ARG A 125 14.72 2.64 7.12
N ARG A 126 15.83 2.49 7.86
CA ARG A 126 16.14 1.29 8.63
C ARG A 126 15.11 1.02 9.73
N ALA A 127 14.75 2.04 10.49
CA ALA A 127 13.71 1.93 11.52
C ALA A 127 12.38 1.48 10.91
N ARG A 128 11.99 2.07 9.76
CA ARG A 128 10.78 1.72 9.01
C ARG A 128 10.76 0.25 8.61
N TYR A 129 11.79 -0.24 7.92
CA TYR A 129 11.80 -1.64 7.47
C TYR A 129 11.85 -2.63 8.65
N ALA A 130 12.67 -2.37 9.67
CA ALA A 130 12.72 -3.22 10.85
C ALA A 130 11.36 -3.28 11.58
N PHE A 131 10.65 -2.16 11.66
CA PHE A 131 9.29 -2.12 12.21
C PHE A 131 8.30 -2.90 11.34
N LEU A 132 8.32 -2.68 10.02
CA LEU A 132 7.39 -3.35 9.10
C LEU A 132 7.54 -4.88 9.12
N GLU A 133 8.76 -5.39 9.22
CA GLU A 133 9.02 -6.83 9.40
C GLU A 133 8.37 -7.37 10.67
N ARG A 134 8.60 -6.69 11.82
CA ARG A 134 7.96 -7.10 13.09
C ARG A 134 6.43 -7.00 13.05
N ALA A 135 5.89 -6.00 12.35
CA ALA A 135 4.45 -5.84 12.18
C ALA A 135 3.87 -6.97 11.31
N ALA A 136 4.56 -7.36 10.24
CA ALA A 136 4.18 -8.50 9.41
C ALA A 136 4.14 -9.80 10.22
N ASP A 137 5.15 -10.04 11.06
CA ASP A 137 5.18 -11.21 11.95
C ASP A 137 3.99 -11.22 12.92
N ARG A 138 3.72 -10.09 13.60
CA ARG A 138 2.60 -9.97 14.55
C ARG A 138 1.23 -10.15 13.90
N LEU A 139 1.07 -9.62 12.69
CA LEU A 139 -0.17 -9.72 11.93
C LEU A 139 -0.27 -11.05 11.17
N GLY A 140 0.79 -11.87 11.13
CA GLY A 140 0.83 -13.15 10.42
C GLY A 140 0.74 -12.99 8.90
N ALA A 141 1.40 -11.97 8.37
CA ALA A 141 1.50 -11.71 6.94
C ALA A 141 2.77 -12.31 6.35
N VAL A 142 2.69 -12.71 5.08
CA VAL A 142 3.83 -13.29 4.32
C VAL A 142 4.51 -12.26 3.43
N ALA A 143 3.90 -11.08 3.26
CA ALA A 143 4.43 -10.00 2.46
C ALA A 143 4.07 -8.63 3.04
N ILE A 144 4.86 -7.62 2.68
CA ILE A 144 4.64 -6.22 3.02
C ILE A 144 4.50 -5.44 1.72
N ALA A 145 3.37 -4.75 1.54
CA ALA A 145 3.16 -3.84 0.43
C ALA A 145 3.58 -2.42 0.84
N VAL A 146 4.55 -1.87 0.12
CA VAL A 146 5.02 -0.49 0.29
C VAL A 146 4.65 0.33 -0.93
N ALA A 147 4.17 1.55 -0.71
CA ALA A 147 4.04 2.53 -1.77
C ALA A 147 5.35 3.31 -1.85
N HIS A 148 5.96 3.38 -3.03
CA HIS A 148 7.20 4.13 -3.21
C HIS A 148 6.98 5.58 -2.80
N THR A 149 7.57 5.95 -1.68
CA THR A 149 7.64 7.33 -1.25
C THR A 149 8.62 8.07 -2.16
N ARG A 150 8.45 9.38 -2.32
CA ARG A 150 9.38 10.27 -3.06
C ARG A 150 10.85 10.15 -2.58
N ASP A 151 11.07 9.56 -1.41
CA ASP A 151 12.39 9.26 -0.82
C ASP A 151 13.07 8.00 -1.41
N ASP A 152 12.35 7.08 -2.06
CA ASP A 152 12.94 5.84 -2.61
C ASP A 152 13.58 6.03 -4.01
N GLN A 153 13.63 7.26 -4.55
CA GLN A 153 14.14 7.56 -5.90
C GLN A 153 15.50 8.27 -5.94
N ALA A 154 16.21 8.41 -4.82
CA ALA A 154 17.56 8.99 -4.80
C ALA A 154 18.70 7.95 -5.02
N GLU A 155 18.39 6.66 -5.07
CA GLU A 155 19.35 5.59 -5.36
C GLU A 155 18.83 4.68 -6.48
N THR A 156 19.18 5.01 -7.73
CA THR A 156 19.44 4.02 -8.80
C THR A 156 20.62 4.49 -9.64
#